data_AF-A0A0D7ALN3-F1
#
_entry.id   AF-A0A0D7ALN3-F1
#
_cell.length_a   1.000
_cell.length_b   1.000
_cell.length_c   1.000
_cell.angle_alpha   90.00
_cell.angle_beta   90.00
_cell.angle_gamma   90.00
#
_symmetry.space_group_name_H-M   'P 1'
#
loop_
_entity.id
_entity.type
_entity.pdbx_description
1 polymer ?
#
loop_
_entity_poly.entity_id
_entity_poly.type
_entity_poly.pdbx_seq_one_letter_code
_entity_poly.pdbx_strand_id
1 'polypeptide(L)'
;MPSGLTSFTEAELDYAAGRIDPCFRKYLKSIKKIIKDEKLDAKLKFSAGAPVPPDHPEELLGAVWRNFIGFFKDKPLNINEETQPDAYKFLKSFIPSSGHAHPRFDATPRTQLLLKGMQVTACFALGLLAWDKRDRATASKRYREGLEVAHTVPSFLDPVGKGWEMYVANEVKEMTSNLEIVVASDEQNAAPGRRTMFHIPNTRVEADGNVTFQDQMMSATDVCAACGKRDVKMKHCGACKAVTYCGPVCQKNHWK
;
A
#
# COMPACT_ATOMS: atom_id res chain seq x y z
N MET A 1 -26.46 16.90 -3.54
CA MET A 1 -25.14 16.58 -2.94
C MET A 1 -24.06 17.10 -3.87
N PRO A 2 -22.97 17.70 -3.36
CA PRO A 2 -21.85 18.15 -4.20
C PRO A 2 -21.24 16.98 -4.97
N SER A 3 -20.67 17.27 -6.15
CA SER A 3 -19.97 16.27 -6.96
C SER A 3 -18.63 15.87 -6.33
N GLY A 4 -18.04 14.80 -6.85
CA GLY A 4 -16.68 14.39 -6.55
C GLY A 4 -15.68 15.51 -6.84
N LEU A 5 -15.82 16.16 -8.00
CA LEU A 5 -14.97 17.29 -8.40
C LEU A 5 -15.10 18.48 -7.43
N THR A 6 -16.33 18.86 -7.04
CA THR A 6 -16.53 19.95 -6.07
C THR A 6 -15.85 19.63 -4.73
N SER A 7 -16.04 18.40 -4.23
CA SER A 7 -15.41 17.97 -2.98
C SER A 7 -13.88 17.94 -3.07
N PHE A 8 -13.33 17.59 -4.23
CA PHE A 8 -11.90 17.61 -4.50
C PHE A 8 -11.34 19.03 -4.50
N THR A 9 -11.98 19.96 -5.22
CA THR A 9 -11.57 21.37 -5.23
C THR A 9 -11.62 22.00 -3.83
N GLU A 10 -12.65 21.71 -3.05
CA GLU A 10 -12.72 22.16 -1.65
C GLU A 10 -11.62 21.55 -0.76
N ALA A 11 -11.14 20.34 -1.07
CA ALA A 11 -10.04 19.71 -0.37
C ALA A 11 -8.71 20.42 -0.69
N GLU A 12 -8.46 20.72 -1.97
CA GLU A 12 -7.26 21.47 -2.39
C GLU A 12 -7.21 22.86 -1.73
N LEU A 13 -8.36 23.53 -1.59
CA LEU A 13 -8.45 24.81 -0.86
C LEU A 13 -8.15 24.67 0.63
N ASP A 14 -8.61 23.59 1.27
CA ASP A 14 -8.28 23.30 2.66
C ASP A 14 -6.79 22.97 2.83
N TYR A 15 -6.21 22.21 1.90
CA TYR A 15 -4.78 21.89 1.90
C TYR A 15 -3.93 23.16 1.81
N ALA A 16 -4.23 24.04 0.84
CA ALA A 16 -3.55 25.32 0.68
C ALA A 16 -3.67 26.24 1.91
N ALA A 17 -4.76 26.10 2.68
CA ALA A 17 -4.99 26.82 3.93
C ALA A 17 -4.39 26.13 5.17
N GLY A 18 -3.66 25.02 5.01
CA GLY A 18 -3.09 24.24 6.12
C GLY A 18 -4.13 23.47 6.96
N ARG A 19 -5.37 23.34 6.49
CA ARG A 19 -6.47 22.63 7.18
C ARG A 19 -6.46 21.14 6.82
N ILE A 20 -5.52 20.40 7.40
CA ILE A 20 -5.25 18.99 7.10
C ILE A 20 -6.48 18.09 7.32
N ASP A 21 -7.11 18.14 8.49
CA ASP A 21 -8.24 17.26 8.83
C ASP A 21 -9.47 17.46 7.92
N PRO A 22 -9.96 18.70 7.69
CA PRO A 22 -11.01 18.96 6.71
C PRO A 22 -10.64 18.53 5.29
N CYS A 23 -9.41 18.79 4.86
CA CYS A 23 -8.88 18.39 3.56
C CYS A 23 -8.99 16.87 3.37
N PHE A 24 -8.43 16.09 4.31
CA PHE A 24 -8.42 14.63 4.24
C PHE A 24 -9.82 14.03 4.18
N ARG A 25 -10.76 14.53 5.00
CA ARG A 25 -12.17 14.11 4.97
C ARG A 25 -12.84 14.40 3.63
N LYS A 26 -12.50 15.51 2.99
CA LYS A 26 -13.05 15.88 1.68
C LYS A 26 -12.48 15.03 0.55
N TYR A 27 -11.21 14.63 0.59
CA TYR A 27 -10.70 13.62 -0.35
C TYR A 27 -11.46 12.29 -0.24
N LEU A 28 -11.64 11.77 0.97
CA LEU A 28 -12.41 10.54 1.18
C LEU A 28 -13.84 10.67 0.68
N LYS A 29 -14.50 11.80 0.95
CA LYS A 29 -15.86 12.10 0.46
C LYS A 29 -15.90 12.16 -1.07
N SER A 30 -14.91 12.80 -1.70
CA SER A 30 -14.79 12.90 -3.15
C SER A 30 -14.67 11.52 -3.79
N ILE A 31 -13.73 10.69 -3.33
CA ILE A 31 -13.52 9.33 -3.86
C ILE A 31 -14.81 8.51 -3.73
N LYS A 32 -15.42 8.49 -2.54
CA LYS A 32 -16.69 7.76 -2.32
C LYS A 32 -17.79 8.23 -3.25
N LYS A 33 -17.89 9.54 -3.50
CA LYS A 33 -18.89 10.11 -4.41
C LYS A 33 -18.63 9.69 -5.87
N ILE A 34 -17.39 9.75 -6.33
CA ILE A 34 -17.00 9.34 -7.70
C ILE A 34 -17.30 7.85 -7.90
N ILE A 35 -16.83 7.02 -6.95
CA ILE A 35 -17.03 5.57 -6.98
C ILE A 35 -18.50 5.19 -6.88
N LYS A 36 -19.36 6.00 -6.26
CA LYS A 36 -20.79 5.68 -6.16
C LYS A 36 -21.60 6.12 -7.37
N ASP A 37 -21.43 7.37 -7.81
CA ASP A 37 -22.41 8.04 -8.66
C ASP A 37 -21.85 8.60 -9.98
N GLU A 38 -20.53 8.60 -10.19
CA GLU A 38 -19.90 9.31 -11.32
C GLU A 38 -19.12 8.37 -12.24
N LYS A 39 -18.67 8.90 -13.38
CA LYS A 39 -17.84 8.17 -14.35
C LYS A 39 -16.40 8.06 -13.82
N LEU A 40 -15.93 6.84 -13.59
CA LEU A 40 -14.66 6.57 -12.89
C LEU A 40 -13.42 7.02 -13.70
N ASP A 41 -13.50 6.97 -15.03
CA ASP A 41 -12.48 7.36 -16.00
C ASP A 41 -12.69 8.79 -16.53
N ALA A 42 -13.47 9.62 -15.83
CA ALA A 42 -13.63 11.02 -16.19
C ALA A 42 -12.30 11.76 -16.07
N LYS A 43 -11.88 12.42 -17.16
CA LYS A 43 -10.64 13.19 -17.22
C LYS A 43 -10.75 14.48 -16.41
N LEU A 44 -9.72 14.77 -15.64
CA LEU A 44 -9.53 16.05 -14.96
C LEU A 44 -9.12 17.10 -16.00
N LYS A 45 -9.82 18.23 -16.00
CA LYS A 45 -9.53 19.35 -16.91
C LYS A 45 -8.59 20.31 -16.19
N PHE A 46 -7.35 20.37 -16.66
CA PHE A 46 -6.39 21.39 -16.23
C PHE A 46 -6.54 22.64 -17.09
N SER A 47 -6.24 23.81 -16.51
CA SER A 47 -6.10 25.04 -17.29
C SER A 47 -5.01 24.88 -18.35
N ALA A 48 -5.27 25.37 -19.56
CA ALA A 48 -4.30 25.31 -20.64
C ALA A 48 -2.98 25.96 -20.20
N GLY A 49 -1.87 25.24 -20.36
CA GLY A 49 -0.53 25.72 -20.01
C GLY A 49 -0.12 25.55 -18.54
N ALA A 50 -0.98 25.00 -17.67
CA ALA A 50 -0.56 24.66 -16.31
C ALA A 50 0.54 23.57 -16.36
N PRO A 51 1.69 23.77 -15.69
CA PRO A 51 2.70 22.73 -15.59
C PRO A 51 2.16 21.59 -14.73
N VAL A 52 1.91 20.44 -15.35
CA VAL A 52 1.42 19.23 -14.68
C VAL A 52 2.56 18.19 -14.71
N PRO A 53 2.95 17.63 -13.56
CA PRO A 53 3.98 16.59 -13.51
C PRO A 53 3.66 15.42 -14.46
N PRO A 54 4.66 14.80 -15.12
CA PRO A 54 4.43 13.70 -16.05
C PRO A 54 3.74 12.48 -15.43
N ASP A 55 3.84 12.29 -14.12
CA ASP A 55 3.18 11.22 -13.37
C ASP A 55 1.80 11.64 -12.81
N HIS A 56 1.37 12.88 -12.98
CA HIS A 56 0.11 13.32 -12.40
C HIS A 56 -1.09 12.65 -13.11
N PRO A 57 -1.95 11.91 -12.40
CA PRO A 57 -3.05 11.17 -13.02
C PRO A 57 -3.99 12.07 -13.82
N GLU A 58 -4.37 11.62 -15.02
CA GLU A 58 -5.28 12.40 -15.87
C GLU A 58 -6.75 12.20 -15.50
N GLU A 59 -7.10 11.08 -14.84
CA GLU A 59 -8.44 10.83 -14.34
C GLU A 59 -8.67 11.52 -12.99
N LEU A 60 -9.85 12.12 -12.81
CA LEU A 60 -10.24 12.75 -11.54
C LEU A 60 -10.09 11.75 -10.39
N LEU A 61 -10.60 10.51 -10.55
CA LEU A 61 -10.47 9.49 -9.51
C LEU A 61 -9.01 9.19 -9.15
N GLY A 62 -8.14 9.07 -10.16
CA GLY A 62 -6.71 8.84 -9.95
C GLY A 62 -6.04 10.00 -9.21
N ALA A 63 -6.36 11.24 -9.57
CA ALA A 63 -5.80 12.44 -8.94
C ALA A 63 -6.22 12.54 -7.46
N VAL A 64 -7.51 12.35 -7.16
CA VAL A 64 -8.00 12.39 -5.77
C VAL A 64 -7.42 11.23 -4.97
N TRP A 65 -7.33 10.04 -5.56
CA TRP A 65 -6.76 8.86 -4.91
C TRP A 65 -5.29 9.05 -4.55
N ARG A 66 -4.47 9.58 -5.46
CA ARG A 66 -3.06 9.90 -5.21
C ARG A 66 -2.91 10.81 -3.98
N ASN A 67 -3.70 11.88 -3.90
CA ASN A 67 -3.64 12.81 -2.77
C ASN A 67 -4.12 12.15 -1.47
N PHE A 68 -5.20 11.36 -1.52
CA PHE A 68 -5.68 10.60 -0.37
C PHE A 68 -4.66 9.58 0.16
N ILE A 69 -3.99 8.84 -0.72
CA ILE A 69 -2.95 7.87 -0.34
C ILE A 69 -1.73 8.58 0.26
N GLY A 70 -1.34 9.72 -0.30
CA GLY A 70 -0.21 10.52 0.21
C GLY A 70 -0.31 10.80 1.71
N PHE A 71 -1.52 11.04 2.23
CA PHE A 71 -1.74 11.29 3.66
C PHE A 71 -1.41 10.09 4.55
N PHE A 72 -1.59 8.86 4.07
CA PHE A 72 -1.18 7.66 4.80
C PHE A 72 0.33 7.40 4.71
N LYS A 73 0.99 7.87 3.65
CA LYS A 73 2.45 7.72 3.47
C LYS A 73 3.23 8.76 4.28
N ASP A 74 2.66 9.94 4.47
CA ASP A 74 3.28 11.07 5.17
C ASP A 74 3.25 10.88 6.71
N LYS A 75 4.40 10.47 7.24
CA LYS A 75 4.58 10.14 8.66
C LYS A 75 4.22 11.29 9.61
N PRO A 76 4.67 12.54 9.38
CA PRO A 76 4.22 13.72 10.13
C PRO A 76 2.70 13.86 10.33
N LEU A 77 1.88 13.44 9.37
CA LEU A 77 0.42 13.57 9.46
C LEU A 77 -0.22 12.53 10.38
N ASN A 78 0.49 11.44 10.71
CA ASN A 78 0.06 10.39 11.62
C ASN A 78 -1.33 9.81 11.30
N ILE A 79 -1.65 9.65 10.01
CA ILE A 79 -2.93 9.09 9.54
C ILE A 79 -2.85 7.56 9.52
N ASN A 80 -3.60 6.90 10.39
CA ASN A 80 -3.55 5.44 10.56
C ASN A 80 -4.89 4.86 11.07
N GLU A 81 -4.90 3.57 11.44
CA GLU A 81 -6.08 2.85 11.94
C GLU A 81 -6.68 3.46 13.22
N GLU A 82 -5.86 4.05 14.08
CA GLU A 82 -6.27 4.62 15.37
C GLU A 82 -6.77 6.05 15.21
N THR A 83 -6.11 6.86 14.36
CA THR A 83 -6.44 8.27 14.18
C THR A 83 -7.54 8.51 13.16
N GLN A 84 -7.64 7.67 12.11
CA GLN A 84 -8.63 7.80 11.04
C GLN A 84 -9.21 6.41 10.65
N PRO A 85 -9.92 5.71 11.55
CA PRO A 85 -10.34 4.32 11.36
C PRO A 85 -11.22 4.11 10.13
N ASP A 86 -12.12 5.04 9.83
CA ASP A 86 -13.02 4.92 8.66
C ASP A 86 -12.27 5.05 7.33
N ALA A 87 -11.29 5.94 7.26
CA ALA A 87 -10.45 6.11 6.10
C ALA A 87 -9.52 4.91 5.93
N TYR A 88 -8.94 4.41 7.02
CA TYR A 88 -8.10 3.22 7.01
C TYR A 88 -8.89 1.98 6.57
N LYS A 89 -10.11 1.78 7.10
CA LYS A 89 -11.01 0.70 6.68
C LYS A 89 -11.34 0.80 5.19
N PHE A 90 -11.58 2.02 4.70
CA PHE A 90 -11.82 2.26 3.28
C PHE A 90 -10.59 1.93 2.43
N LEU A 91 -9.40 2.40 2.81
CA LEU A 91 -8.15 2.04 2.14
C LEU A 91 -7.96 0.51 2.07
N LYS A 92 -8.16 -0.16 3.21
CA LYS A 92 -8.04 -1.61 3.35
C LYS A 92 -9.03 -2.39 2.48
N SER A 93 -10.15 -1.82 2.07
CA SER A 93 -11.09 -2.51 1.16
C SER A 93 -10.59 -2.60 -0.29
N PHE A 94 -9.49 -1.92 -0.65
CA PHE A 94 -8.93 -1.97 -2.00
C PHE A 94 -7.84 -3.03 -2.16
N ILE A 95 -7.27 -3.58 -1.07
CA ILE A 95 -6.27 -4.65 -1.22
C ILE A 95 -6.93 -5.96 -1.70
N PRO A 96 -6.24 -6.76 -2.52
CA PRO A 96 -6.78 -8.03 -3.04
C PRO A 96 -7.31 -8.98 -1.96
N SER A 97 -6.59 -9.11 -0.85
CA SER A 97 -6.92 -10.01 0.27
C SER A 97 -8.10 -9.54 1.12
N SER A 98 -8.66 -8.35 0.86
CA SER A 98 -9.90 -7.90 1.52
C SER A 98 -11.12 -8.71 1.09
N GLY A 99 -11.08 -9.31 -0.10
CA GLY A 99 -12.23 -9.99 -0.71
C GLY A 99 -13.38 -9.05 -1.07
N HIS A 100 -13.19 -7.74 -0.99
CA HIS A 100 -14.22 -6.77 -1.35
C HIS A 100 -14.32 -6.64 -2.87
N ALA A 101 -15.51 -6.88 -3.42
CA ALA A 101 -15.78 -6.73 -4.84
C ALA A 101 -16.01 -5.26 -5.22
N HIS A 102 -15.52 -4.86 -6.39
CA HIS A 102 -15.61 -3.48 -6.91
C HIS A 102 -16.31 -3.44 -8.27
N PRO A 103 -17.60 -3.85 -8.37
CA PRO A 103 -18.25 -4.16 -9.64
C PRO A 103 -18.32 -2.98 -10.63
N ARG A 104 -18.31 -1.73 -10.13
CA ARG A 104 -18.32 -0.55 -11.01
C ARG A 104 -17.04 -0.39 -11.82
N PHE A 105 -15.94 -1.01 -11.39
CA PHE A 105 -14.68 -0.97 -12.12
C PHE A 105 -14.62 -2.01 -13.25
N ASP A 106 -15.57 -2.94 -13.33
CA ASP A 106 -15.61 -3.96 -14.39
C ASP A 106 -16.12 -3.41 -15.74
N ALA A 107 -16.61 -2.16 -15.75
CA ALA A 107 -17.29 -1.56 -16.90
C ALA A 107 -16.40 -1.37 -18.13
N THR A 108 -15.15 -0.93 -17.96
CA THR A 108 -14.20 -0.72 -19.08
C THR A 108 -12.79 -1.17 -18.73
N PRO A 109 -11.93 -1.47 -19.72
CA PRO A 109 -10.52 -1.77 -19.47
C PRO A 109 -9.80 -0.65 -18.71
N ARG A 110 -10.15 0.63 -18.97
CA ARG A 110 -9.54 1.77 -18.27
C ARG A 110 -9.95 1.80 -16.79
N THR A 111 -11.20 1.51 -16.47
CA THR A 111 -11.61 1.44 -15.05
C THR A 111 -10.99 0.25 -14.35
N GLN A 112 -10.85 -0.91 -15.00
CA GLN A 112 -10.13 -2.05 -14.42
C GLN A 112 -8.66 -1.70 -14.12
N LEU A 113 -8.00 -0.98 -15.03
CA LEU A 113 -6.64 -0.49 -14.84
C LEU A 113 -6.53 0.50 -13.66
N LEU A 114 -7.48 1.42 -13.51
CA LEU A 114 -7.56 2.32 -12.34
C LEU A 114 -7.68 1.51 -11.06
N LEU A 115 -8.59 0.52 -11.00
CA LEU A 115 -8.73 -0.34 -9.84
C LEU A 115 -7.39 -0.98 -9.49
N LYS A 116 -6.75 -1.65 -10.45
CA LYS A 116 -5.45 -2.32 -10.25
C LYS A 116 -4.40 -1.39 -9.65
N GLY A 117 -4.27 -0.16 -10.18
CA GLY A 117 -3.37 0.84 -9.61
C GLY A 117 -3.75 1.26 -8.18
N MET A 118 -5.04 1.37 -7.88
CA MET A 118 -5.52 1.65 -6.51
C MET A 118 -5.20 0.49 -5.56
N GLN A 119 -5.30 -0.77 -6.01
CA GLN A 119 -4.91 -1.94 -5.20
C GLN A 119 -3.41 -1.94 -4.90
N VAL A 120 -2.57 -1.69 -5.92
CA VAL A 120 -1.11 -1.59 -5.79
C VAL A 120 -0.72 -0.52 -4.77
N THR A 121 -1.23 0.70 -4.94
CA THR A 121 -0.92 1.84 -4.06
C THR A 121 -1.52 1.69 -2.65
N ALA A 122 -2.69 1.05 -2.50
CA ALA A 122 -3.23 0.69 -1.19
C ALA A 122 -2.34 -0.31 -0.44
N CYS A 123 -1.87 -1.35 -1.14
CA CYS A 123 -0.92 -2.32 -0.59
C CYS A 123 0.35 -1.62 -0.13
N PHE A 124 0.89 -0.71 -0.95
CA PHE A 124 2.10 0.01 -0.58
C PHE A 124 1.91 0.90 0.66
N ALA A 125 0.85 1.72 0.70
CA ALA A 125 0.54 2.56 1.85
C ALA A 125 0.35 1.75 3.14
N LEU A 126 -0.40 0.65 3.08
CA LEU A 126 -0.59 -0.25 4.23
C LEU A 126 0.71 -0.97 4.64
N GLY A 127 1.59 -1.26 3.68
CA GLY A 127 2.91 -1.81 3.95
C GLY A 127 3.80 -0.82 4.70
N LEU A 128 3.79 0.46 4.31
CA LEU A 128 4.49 1.53 5.02
C LEU A 128 3.95 1.73 6.45
N LEU A 129 2.63 1.74 6.64
CA LEU A 129 2.02 1.84 7.98
C LEU A 129 2.39 0.64 8.87
N ALA A 130 2.42 -0.58 8.30
CA ALA A 130 2.86 -1.77 9.02
C ALA A 130 4.35 -1.68 9.40
N TRP A 131 5.17 -1.19 8.48
CA TRP A 131 6.59 -0.93 8.73
C TRP A 131 6.80 0.05 9.87
N ASP A 132 6.05 1.17 9.90
CA ASP A 132 6.13 2.18 10.96
C ASP A 132 5.69 1.62 12.32
N LYS A 133 4.75 0.67 12.33
CA LYS A 133 4.37 -0.12 13.52
C LYS A 133 5.37 -1.22 13.88
N ARG A 134 6.51 -1.30 13.18
CA ARG A 134 7.55 -2.34 13.32
C ARG A 134 7.03 -3.75 13.02
N ASP A 135 5.94 -3.88 12.28
CA ASP A 135 5.38 -5.16 11.82
C ASP A 135 5.90 -5.49 10.41
N ARG A 136 7.15 -5.97 10.34
CA ARG A 136 7.81 -6.39 9.09
C ARG A 136 7.03 -7.42 8.32
N ALA A 137 6.46 -8.38 9.04
CA ALA A 137 5.82 -9.52 8.44
C ALA A 137 4.61 -9.04 7.64
N THR A 138 3.81 -8.16 8.23
CA THR A 138 2.71 -7.50 7.53
C THR A 138 3.23 -6.59 6.43
N ALA A 139 4.29 -5.80 6.66
CA ALA A 139 4.88 -4.94 5.62
C ALA A 139 5.30 -5.73 4.36
N SER A 140 6.15 -6.75 4.52
CA SER A 140 6.60 -7.62 3.44
C SER A 140 5.41 -8.29 2.72
N LYS A 141 4.44 -8.77 3.48
CA LYS A 141 3.22 -9.35 2.91
C LYS A 141 2.47 -8.36 2.02
N ARG A 142 2.27 -7.11 2.48
CA ARG A 142 1.57 -6.09 1.69
C ARG A 142 2.35 -5.69 0.44
N TYR A 143 3.67 -5.56 0.54
CA TYR A 143 4.50 -5.27 -0.64
C TYR A 143 4.40 -6.38 -1.68
N ARG A 144 4.52 -7.65 -1.28
CA ARG A 144 4.36 -8.79 -2.20
C ARG A 144 2.99 -8.81 -2.86
N GLU A 145 1.92 -8.61 -2.09
CA GLU A 145 0.55 -8.55 -2.61
C GLU A 145 0.37 -7.41 -3.63
N GLY A 146 0.93 -6.23 -3.36
CA GLY A 146 0.93 -5.11 -4.31
C GLY A 146 1.71 -5.41 -5.58
N LEU A 147 2.91 -6.01 -5.45
CA LEU A 147 3.72 -6.41 -6.59
C LEU A 147 3.05 -7.50 -7.42
N GLU A 148 2.41 -8.50 -6.81
CA GLU A 148 1.64 -9.52 -7.52
C GLU A 148 0.56 -8.89 -8.42
N VAL A 149 -0.14 -7.87 -7.93
CA VAL A 149 -1.09 -7.10 -8.76
C VAL A 149 -0.37 -6.35 -9.88
N ALA A 150 0.74 -5.69 -9.58
CA ALA A 150 1.50 -4.94 -10.58
C ALA A 150 1.99 -5.81 -11.74
N HIS A 151 2.43 -7.05 -11.47
CA HIS A 151 2.85 -8.00 -12.50
C HIS A 151 1.72 -8.43 -13.45
N THR A 152 0.46 -8.24 -13.07
CA THR A 152 -0.68 -8.48 -13.97
C THR A 152 -0.90 -7.36 -15.00
N VAL A 153 -0.18 -6.24 -14.87
CA VAL A 153 -0.33 -5.04 -15.69
C VAL A 153 1.04 -4.58 -16.19
N PRO A 154 1.47 -4.97 -17.41
CA PRO A 154 2.81 -4.66 -17.92
C PRO A 154 3.18 -3.17 -17.87
N SER A 155 2.21 -2.27 -18.09
CA SER A 155 2.42 -0.81 -18.05
C SER A 155 2.76 -0.25 -16.67
N PHE A 156 2.62 -1.02 -15.59
CA PHE A 156 3.08 -0.63 -14.25
C PHE A 156 4.53 -1.03 -13.98
N LEU A 157 5.12 -1.92 -14.78
CA LEU A 157 6.52 -2.33 -14.66
C LEU A 157 7.42 -1.50 -15.58
N ASP A 158 6.93 -1.20 -16.78
CA ASP A 158 7.62 -0.40 -17.79
C ASP A 158 6.65 0.62 -18.40
N PRO A 159 6.47 1.80 -17.77
CA PRO A 159 5.46 2.76 -18.19
C PRO A 159 5.89 3.48 -19.48
N VAL A 160 5.27 3.14 -20.60
CA VAL A 160 5.49 3.80 -21.92
C VAL A 160 4.67 5.11 -22.04
N GLY A 161 4.38 5.81 -20.94
CA GLY A 161 3.38 6.89 -20.94
C GLY A 161 3.51 7.90 -19.81
N LYS A 162 2.40 8.60 -19.56
CA LYS A 162 2.27 9.64 -18.53
C LYS A 162 1.02 9.39 -17.69
N GLY A 163 0.91 10.11 -16.57
CA GLY A 163 -0.22 10.09 -15.67
C GLY A 163 -0.27 8.84 -14.81
N TRP A 164 -1.42 8.18 -14.77
CA TRP A 164 -1.71 7.14 -13.79
C TRP A 164 -0.72 5.97 -13.82
N GLU A 165 -0.40 5.45 -14.99
CA GLU A 165 0.53 4.33 -15.14
C GLU A 165 1.95 4.69 -14.68
N MET A 166 2.42 5.89 -14.99
CA MET A 166 3.72 6.39 -14.54
C MET A 166 3.74 6.59 -13.01
N TYR A 167 2.67 7.14 -12.44
CA TYR A 167 2.53 7.24 -10.98
C TYR A 167 2.58 5.87 -10.30
N VAL A 168 1.79 4.91 -10.77
CA VAL A 168 1.78 3.56 -10.20
C VAL A 168 3.13 2.87 -10.38
N ALA A 169 3.80 3.05 -11.52
CA ALA A 169 5.13 2.49 -11.74
C ALA A 169 6.19 3.04 -10.77
N ASN A 170 6.13 4.34 -10.45
CA ASN A 170 7.00 4.93 -9.42
C ASN A 170 6.74 4.29 -8.04
N GLU A 171 5.47 4.11 -7.68
CA GLU A 171 5.07 3.45 -6.43
C GLU A 171 5.50 1.96 -6.39
N VAL A 172 5.46 1.26 -7.53
CA VAL A 172 5.98 -0.12 -7.67
C VAL A 172 7.49 -0.18 -7.46
N LYS A 173 8.25 0.79 -8.00
CA LYS A 173 9.70 0.87 -7.81
C LYS A 173 10.05 1.09 -6.33
N GLU A 174 9.41 2.05 -5.67
CA GLU A 174 9.60 2.31 -4.23
C GLU A 174 9.25 1.08 -3.38
N MET A 175 8.11 0.44 -3.67
CA MET A 175 7.65 -0.76 -2.98
C MET A 175 8.62 -1.94 -3.16
N THR A 176 9.22 -2.09 -4.35
CA THR A 176 10.24 -3.11 -4.62
C THR A 176 11.48 -2.88 -3.78
N SER A 177 12.02 -1.66 -3.79
CA SER A 177 13.19 -1.29 -2.98
C SER A 177 12.94 -1.52 -1.48
N ASN A 178 11.76 -1.14 -0.98
CA ASN A 178 11.41 -1.35 0.42
C ASN A 178 11.31 -2.85 0.75
N LEU A 179 10.73 -3.67 -0.13
CA LEU A 179 10.67 -5.12 0.07
C LEU A 179 12.07 -5.76 0.11
N GLU A 180 12.97 -5.35 -0.79
CA GLU A 180 14.36 -5.82 -0.80
C GLU A 180 15.07 -5.53 0.53
N ILE A 181 14.85 -4.34 1.09
CA ILE A 181 15.40 -3.98 2.41
C ILE A 181 14.83 -4.88 3.52
N VAL A 182 13.51 -5.14 3.55
CA VAL A 182 12.94 -6.07 4.56
C VAL A 182 13.57 -7.44 4.44
N VAL A 183 13.66 -7.96 3.21
CA VAL A 183 14.16 -9.32 2.96
C VAL A 183 15.63 -9.43 3.35
N ALA A 184 16.47 -8.49 2.91
CA ALA A 184 17.89 -8.47 3.26
C ALA A 184 18.11 -8.37 4.78
N SER A 185 17.33 -7.52 5.46
CA SER A 185 17.36 -7.42 6.93
C SER A 185 16.93 -8.73 7.61
N ASP A 186 15.90 -9.40 7.10
CA ASP A 186 15.43 -10.67 7.65
C ASP A 186 16.40 -11.84 7.43
N GLU A 187 17.19 -11.80 6.35
CA GLU A 187 18.24 -12.77 6.04
C GLU A 187 19.47 -12.57 6.94
N GLN A 188 19.96 -11.33 7.08
CA GLN A 188 21.10 -11.01 7.93
C GLN A 188 20.82 -11.31 9.41
N ASN A 189 19.58 -11.11 9.84
CA ASN A 189 19.18 -11.26 11.25
C ASN A 189 18.45 -12.57 11.53
N ALA A 190 18.59 -13.55 10.62
CA ALA A 190 18.07 -14.90 10.78
C ALA A 190 18.82 -15.67 11.88
N ALA A 191 18.64 -15.30 13.14
CA ALA A 191 19.07 -16.13 14.26
C ALA A 191 18.05 -17.26 14.49
N PRO A 192 18.46 -18.53 14.60
CA PRO A 192 17.56 -19.62 14.96
C PRO A 192 17.09 -19.43 16.40
N GLY A 193 15.80 -19.12 16.55
CA GLY A 193 15.11 -19.16 17.84
C GLY A 193 14.85 -17.79 18.47
N ARG A 194 13.58 -17.61 18.84
CA ARG A 194 12.99 -16.55 19.69
C ARG A 194 12.79 -15.19 19.02
N ARG A 195 11.57 -14.67 19.16
CA ARG A 195 11.25 -13.24 19.04
C ARG A 195 12.08 -12.47 20.06
N THR A 196 13.27 -12.06 19.68
CA THR A 196 14.07 -11.09 20.42
C THR A 196 13.95 -9.73 19.74
N MET A 197 13.80 -8.67 20.54
CA MET A 197 13.99 -7.31 20.02
C MET A 197 15.45 -7.18 19.65
N PHE A 198 15.72 -6.94 18.38
CA PHE A 198 17.07 -6.71 17.88
C PHE A 198 17.24 -5.21 17.64
N HIS A 199 18.36 -4.65 18.11
CA HIS A 199 18.83 -3.31 17.75
C HIS A 199 19.49 -3.42 16.38
N ILE A 200 18.68 -3.38 15.33
CA ILE A 200 19.16 -3.39 13.95
C ILE A 200 18.79 -2.04 13.34
N PRO A 201 19.77 -1.30 12.79
CA PRO A 201 19.48 -0.09 12.05
C PRO A 201 18.63 -0.45 10.84
N ASN A 202 17.41 0.07 10.83
CA ASN A 202 16.45 -0.15 9.76
C ASN A 202 16.33 1.12 8.91
N THR A 203 16.45 0.96 7.61
CA THR A 203 16.56 2.05 6.64
C THR A 203 15.33 2.04 5.75
N ARG A 204 14.59 3.15 5.67
CA ARG A 204 13.43 3.31 4.76
C ARG A 204 13.73 4.43 3.77
N VAL A 205 13.40 4.20 2.50
CA VAL A 205 13.44 5.24 1.47
C VAL A 205 12.06 5.89 1.40
N GLU A 206 12.03 7.19 1.61
CA GLU A 206 10.85 8.04 1.51
C GLU A 206 10.61 8.48 0.06
N ALA A 207 9.40 8.99 -0.23
CA ALA A 207 9.02 9.43 -1.57
C ALA A 207 9.85 10.63 -2.09
N ASP A 208 10.47 11.40 -1.20
CA ASP A 208 11.39 12.50 -1.54
C ASP A 208 12.84 12.02 -1.72
N GLY A 209 13.08 10.71 -1.65
CA GLY A 209 14.40 10.10 -1.71
C GLY A 209 15.19 10.20 -0.40
N ASN A 210 14.64 10.81 0.65
CA ASN A 210 15.27 10.82 1.96
C ASN A 210 15.28 9.42 2.56
N VAL A 211 16.32 9.17 3.36
CA VAL A 211 16.54 7.88 4.00
C VAL A 211 16.32 8.04 5.51
N THR A 212 15.29 7.40 6.05
CA THR A 212 15.02 7.42 7.49
C THR A 212 15.64 6.21 8.18
N PHE A 213 16.36 6.46 9.28
CA PHE A 213 16.99 5.43 10.12
C PHE A 213 16.15 5.19 11.38
N GLN A 214 15.92 3.93 11.75
CA GLN A 214 15.25 3.54 13.00
C GLN A 214 16.03 2.46 13.75
N ASP A 215 16.17 2.60 15.06
CA ASP A 215 17.14 1.85 15.90
C ASP A 215 16.55 0.65 16.66
N GLN A 216 15.28 0.32 16.43
CA GLN A 216 14.58 -0.78 17.12
C GLN A 216 13.51 -1.44 16.24
N MET A 217 13.54 -2.78 16.13
CA MET A 217 12.67 -3.52 15.20
C MET A 217 12.16 -4.87 15.78
N MET A 218 10.92 -5.26 15.43
CA MET A 218 10.42 -6.63 15.64
C MET A 218 10.59 -7.44 14.33
N SER A 219 11.19 -8.62 14.39
CA SER A 219 11.23 -9.58 13.26
C SER A 219 10.18 -10.67 13.46
N ALA A 220 9.49 -11.07 12.38
CA ALA A 220 8.85 -12.38 12.37
C ALA A 220 9.93 -13.43 12.09
N THR A 221 10.52 -13.93 13.16
CA THR A 221 11.59 -14.93 13.15
C THR A 221 11.11 -16.33 12.74
N ASP A 222 9.79 -16.54 12.64
CA ASP A 222 9.24 -17.87 12.44
C ASP A 222 9.29 -18.25 10.94
N VAL A 223 10.18 -19.18 10.61
CA VAL A 223 10.31 -19.80 9.29
C VAL A 223 9.56 -21.12 9.24
N CYS A 224 8.91 -21.43 8.12
CA CYS A 224 8.30 -22.73 7.95
C CYS A 224 9.40 -23.81 7.91
N ALA A 225 9.37 -24.74 8.86
CA ALA A 225 10.37 -25.80 8.97
C ALA A 225 10.42 -26.75 7.76
N ALA A 226 9.36 -26.78 6.93
CA ALA A 226 9.31 -27.62 5.75
C ALA A 226 9.78 -26.92 4.47
N CYS A 227 9.33 -25.69 4.22
CA CYS A 227 9.54 -24.99 2.94
C CYS A 227 10.37 -23.71 3.04
N GLY A 228 10.83 -23.34 4.24
CA GLY A 228 11.63 -22.13 4.47
C GLY A 228 10.89 -20.80 4.31
N LYS A 229 9.64 -20.79 3.83
CA LYS A 229 8.84 -19.55 3.69
C LYS A 229 8.65 -18.86 5.03
N ARG A 230 8.62 -17.52 5.04
CA ARG A 230 8.24 -16.68 6.17
C ARG A 230 6.86 -16.08 5.92
N ASP A 231 5.98 -16.10 6.91
CA ASP A 231 4.61 -15.57 6.81
C ASP A 231 4.09 -15.15 8.19
N VAL A 232 3.15 -14.21 8.22
CA VAL A 232 2.51 -13.66 9.42
C VAL A 232 1.64 -14.70 10.14
N LYS A 233 1.14 -15.72 9.42
CA LYS A 233 0.23 -16.76 9.95
C LYS A 233 0.89 -18.14 10.07
N MET A 234 2.09 -18.17 10.64
CA MET A 234 2.75 -19.43 11.02
C MET A 234 2.00 -20.14 12.15
N LYS A 235 1.72 -21.43 11.99
CA LYS A 235 1.14 -22.27 13.05
C LYS A 235 2.25 -23.07 13.71
N HIS A 236 2.25 -23.11 15.04
CA HIS A 236 3.16 -23.97 15.78
C HIS A 236 2.75 -25.43 15.59
N CYS A 237 3.74 -26.32 15.59
CA CYS A 237 3.53 -27.76 15.59
C CYS A 237 2.61 -28.15 16.76
N GLY A 238 1.51 -28.86 16.46
CA GLY A 238 0.56 -29.29 17.49
C GLY A 238 1.17 -30.25 18.53
N ALA A 239 2.24 -30.96 18.17
CA ALA A 239 2.92 -31.91 19.06
C ALA A 239 4.02 -31.23 19.89
N CYS A 240 5.10 -30.79 19.26
CA CYS A 240 6.28 -30.28 19.98
C CYS A 240 6.21 -28.78 20.33
N LYS A 241 5.34 -28.02 19.65
CA LYS A 241 5.25 -26.54 19.73
C LYS A 241 6.58 -25.79 19.48
N ALA A 242 7.64 -26.47 19.06
CA ALA A 242 8.98 -25.91 18.88
C ALA A 242 9.26 -25.41 17.45
N VAL A 243 8.57 -25.98 16.46
CA VAL A 243 8.72 -25.61 15.04
C VAL A 243 7.42 -25.03 14.50
N THR A 244 7.52 -24.19 13.48
CA THR A 244 6.39 -23.51 12.87
C THR A 244 6.20 -23.92 11.40
N TYR A 245 4.96 -23.83 10.92
CA TYR A 245 4.58 -24.21 9.55
C TYR A 245 3.61 -23.19 8.95
N CYS A 246 3.77 -22.92 7.65
CA CYS A 246 2.83 -22.09 6.90
C CYS A 246 1.49 -22.80 6.61
N GLY A 247 1.40 -24.10 6.90
CA GLY A 247 0.15 -24.85 6.79
C GLY A 247 0.29 -26.36 7.07
N PRO A 248 -0.84 -27.09 7.15
CA PRO A 248 -0.86 -28.53 7.45
C PRO A 248 -0.10 -29.38 6.44
N VAL A 249 -0.04 -28.95 5.17
CA VAL A 249 0.70 -29.64 4.11
C VAL A 249 2.20 -29.65 4.42
N CYS A 250 2.77 -28.48 4.75
CA CYS A 250 4.17 -28.36 5.16
C CYS A 250 4.45 -29.14 6.45
N GLN A 251 3.55 -29.07 7.43
CA GLN A 251 3.68 -29.84 8.66
C GLN A 251 3.75 -31.35 8.41
N LYS A 252 2.84 -31.90 7.59
CA LYS A 252 2.84 -33.32 7.24
C LYS A 252 4.06 -33.74 6.43
N ASN A 253 4.55 -32.89 5.52
CA ASN A 253 5.74 -33.19 4.73
C ASN A 253 7.02 -33.20 5.55
N HIS A 254 7.14 -32.34 6.57
CA HIS A 254 8.32 -32.30 7.44
C HIS A 254 8.37 -33.47 8.44
N TRP A 255 7.25 -34.14 8.70
CA TRP A 255 7.18 -35.33 9.56
C TRP A 255 7.49 -36.64 8.82
N LYS A 256 7.64 -36.58 7.50
CA LYS A 256 8.06 -37.71 6.67
C LYS A 256 9.57 -37.68 6.51
#